data_AF-A0A7X5L7C5-F1
#
_entry.id   AF-A0A7X5L7C5-F1
#
_cell.length_a   1.000
_cell.length_b   1.000
_cell.length_c   1.000
_cell.angle_alpha   90.00
_cell.angle_beta   90.00
_cell.angle_gamma   90.00
#
_symmetry.space_group_name_H-M   'P 1'
#
loop_
_entity.id
_entity.type
_entity.pdbx_description
1 polymer ?
#
loop_
_entity_poly.entity_id
_entity_poly.type
_entity_poly.pdbx_seq_one_letter_code
_entity_poly.pdbx_strand_id
1 'polypeptide(L)'
;MLKFAIKNAYYGGKTIGYLYYDEHREEYEIEVPKTVKSYEAPPIISDFIKKSQYRVGKEWSYRWVSQRVTPPERQNIGQILKANQMTEYDAFQFLVKNEGRSCQDECYIEKVEG
;
A
#
# COMPACT_ATOMS: atom_id res chain seq x y z
N MET A 1 3.29 15.42 -2.82
CA MET A 1 3.22 13.99 -3.23
C MET A 1 4.20 13.21 -2.39
N LEU A 2 3.69 12.36 -1.51
CA LEU A 2 4.49 11.50 -0.65
C LEU A 2 4.92 10.25 -1.42
N LYS A 3 6.09 9.72 -1.07
CA LYS A 3 6.67 8.54 -1.70
C LYS A 3 7.06 7.51 -0.65
N PHE A 4 6.65 6.27 -0.89
CA PHE A 4 6.97 5.13 -0.04
C PHE A 4 7.54 3.99 -0.88
N ALA A 5 8.59 3.35 -0.40
CA ALA A 5 9.07 2.10 -0.97
C ALA A 5 8.16 0.97 -0.48
N ILE A 6 7.59 0.20 -1.41
CA ILE A 6 6.93 -1.07 -1.10
C ILE A 6 8.02 -2.13 -1.02
N LYS A 7 8.26 -2.65 0.17
CA LYS A 7 9.25 -3.68 0.46
C LYS A 7 8.57 -5.01 0.75
N ASN A 8 9.24 -6.11 0.45
CA ASN A 8 8.76 -7.45 0.77
C ASN A 8 9.72 -8.14 1.75
N ALA A 9 9.25 -8.41 2.98
CA ALA A 9 10.06 -8.98 4.04
C ALA A 9 10.52 -10.42 3.73
N TYR A 10 9.72 -11.20 3.00
CA TYR A 10 10.07 -12.56 2.56
C TYR A 10 11.32 -12.57 1.66
N TYR A 11 11.54 -11.51 0.88
CA TYR A 11 12.71 -11.34 0.00
C TYR A 11 13.78 -10.44 0.62
N GLY A 12 13.98 -10.51 1.94
CA GLY A 12 15.03 -9.76 2.63
C GLY A 12 14.82 -8.25 2.60
N GLY A 13 13.57 -7.77 2.58
CA GLY A 13 13.25 -6.35 2.53
C GLY A 13 13.50 -5.71 1.16
N LYS A 14 13.56 -6.52 0.09
CA LYS A 14 13.70 -6.04 -1.29
C LYS A 14 12.57 -5.05 -1.63
N THR A 15 12.94 -3.91 -2.22
CA THR A 15 11.97 -2.97 -2.81
C THR A 15 11.36 -3.58 -4.08
N ILE A 16 10.06 -3.81 -4.03
CA ILE A 16 9.27 -4.36 -5.14
C ILE A 16 8.44 -3.31 -5.87
N GLY A 17 8.35 -2.09 -5.33
CA GLY A 17 7.59 -1.00 -5.93
C GLY A 17 7.75 0.29 -5.14
N TYR A 18 7.14 1.36 -5.66
CA TYR A 18 6.99 2.64 -4.99
C TYR A 18 5.52 3.03 -5.00
N LEU A 19 4.98 3.32 -3.83
CA LEU A 19 3.66 3.91 -3.65
C LEU A 19 3.81 5.44 -3.60
N TYR A 20 3.09 6.12 -4.47
CA TYR A 20 2.93 7.56 -4.47
C TYR A 20 1.55 7.91 -3.94
N TYR A 21 1.48 8.94 -3.10
CA TYR A 21 0.24 9.47 -2.57
C TYR A 21 0.17 10.98 -2.80
N ASP A 22 -0.89 11.41 -3.48
CA ASP A 22 -1.25 12.81 -3.66
C ASP A 22 -2.20 13.23 -2.53
N GLU A 23 -1.68 13.98 -1.55
CA GLU A 23 -2.44 14.45 -0.39
C GLU A 23 -3.58 15.41 -0.76
N HIS A 24 -3.48 16.13 -1.88
CA HIS A 24 -4.53 17.07 -2.30
C HIS A 24 -5.69 16.37 -3.00
N ARG A 25 -5.41 15.26 -3.68
CA ARG A 25 -6.40 14.50 -4.45
C ARG A 25 -6.85 13.22 -3.76
N GLU A 26 -6.15 12.83 -2.68
CA GLU A 26 -6.31 11.56 -1.99
C GLU A 26 -6.13 10.35 -2.93
N GLU A 27 -5.24 10.49 -3.92
CA GLU A 27 -5.02 9.50 -4.98
C GLU A 27 -3.72 8.75 -4.76
N TYR A 28 -3.74 7.46 -5.08
CA TYR A 28 -2.57 6.57 -5.00
C TYR A 28 -2.11 6.16 -6.39
N GLU A 29 -0.82 6.02 -6.60
CA GLU A 29 -0.26 5.34 -7.77
C GLU A 29 0.91 4.44 -7.38
N ILE A 30 1.06 3.29 -8.02
CA ILE A 30 2.19 2.39 -7.77
C ILE A 30 3.05 2.27 -9.02
N GLU A 31 4.36 2.45 -8.85
CA GLU A 31 5.35 2.14 -9.88
C GLU A 31 6.17 0.93 -9.47
N VAL A 32 6.44 0.05 -10.43
CA VAL A 32 7.13 -1.22 -10.21
C VAL A 32 8.43 -1.22 -11.02
N PRO A 33 9.60 -1.40 -10.41
CA PRO A 33 10.83 -1.56 -11.15
C PRO A 33 10.76 -2.77 -12.11
N LYS A 34 11.21 -2.60 -13.36
CA LYS A 34 11.21 -3.68 -14.37
C LYS A 34 12.03 -4.92 -13.99
N THR A 35 12.91 -4.78 -13.00
CA THR A 35 13.74 -5.87 -12.45
C THR A 35 12.95 -6.81 -11.54
N VAL A 36 11.80 -6.37 -11.02
CA VAL A 36 10.96 -7.15 -10.10
C VAL A 36 10.22 -8.23 -10.88
N LYS A 37 10.25 -9.46 -10.35
CA LYS A 37 9.55 -10.60 -10.93
C LYS A 37 8.16 -10.71 -10.34
N SER A 38 7.21 -11.24 -11.12
CA SER A 38 5.81 -11.34 -10.71
C SER A 38 5.59 -12.16 -9.44
N TYR A 39 6.43 -13.15 -9.16
CA TYR A 39 6.37 -13.96 -7.94
C TYR A 39 6.92 -13.25 -6.69
N GLU A 40 7.59 -12.11 -6.85
CA GLU A 40 8.12 -11.30 -5.73
C GLU A 40 7.09 -10.31 -5.19
N ALA A 41 5.98 -10.13 -5.92
CA ALA A 41 5.00 -9.09 -5.69
C ALA A 41 3.64 -9.68 -5.25
N PRO A 42 2.83 -8.91 -4.48
CA PRO A 42 1.49 -9.34 -4.06
C PRO A 42 0.55 -9.46 -5.27
N PRO A 43 -0.58 -10.18 -5.15
CA PRO A 43 -1.42 -10.59 -6.29
C PRO A 43 -1.77 -9.47 -7.28
N ILE A 44 -2.23 -8.30 -6.79
CA ILE A 44 -2.55 -7.15 -7.65
C ILE A 44 -1.35 -6.73 -8.49
N ILE A 45 -0.19 -6.52 -7.85
CA ILE A 45 1.03 -6.06 -8.53
C ILE A 45 1.58 -7.16 -9.46
N SER A 46 1.53 -8.43 -9.02
CA SER A 46 1.94 -9.60 -9.81
C SER A 46 1.23 -9.66 -11.16
N ASP A 47 -0.07 -9.40 -11.19
CA ASP A 47 -0.88 -9.46 -12.40
C ASP A 47 -0.57 -8.33 -13.38
N PHE A 48 -0.18 -7.15 -12.89
CA PHE A 48 0.33 -6.08 -13.74
C PHE A 48 1.69 -6.43 -14.36
N ILE A 49 2.62 -6.99 -13.57
CA ILE A 49 3.94 -7.44 -14.06
C ILE A 49 3.76 -8.51 -15.15
N LYS A 50 2.87 -9.49 -14.96
CA LYS A 50 2.59 -10.54 -15.97
C LYS A 50 2.08 -9.96 -17.29
N LYS A 51 1.40 -8.81 -17.25
CA LYS A 51 0.93 -8.06 -18.43
C LYS A 51 1.97 -7.08 -18.99
N SER A 52 3.20 -7.11 -18.49
CA SER A 52 4.26 -6.14 -18.81
C SER A 52 3.87 -4.68 -18.52
N GLN A 53 3.01 -4.46 -17.51
CA GLN A 53 2.61 -3.15 -17.03
C GLN A 53 3.33 -2.86 -15.71
N TYR A 54 4.08 -1.75 -15.68
CA TYR A 54 4.95 -1.38 -14.56
C TYR A 54 4.47 -0.13 -13.81
N ARG A 55 3.28 0.35 -14.17
CA ARG A 55 2.56 1.41 -13.47
C ARG A 55 1.14 0.91 -13.22
N VAL A 56 0.76 0.89 -11.95
CA VAL A 56 -0.59 0.54 -11.51
C VAL A 56 -1.35 1.85 -11.37
N GLY A 57 -2.44 1.98 -12.12
CA GLY A 57 -3.27 3.18 -12.08
C GLY A 57 -3.98 3.38 -10.74
N LYS A 58 -4.64 4.53 -10.60
CA LYS A 58 -5.27 4.99 -9.37
C LYS A 58 -6.24 4.00 -8.74
N GLU A 59 -7.16 3.48 -9.55
CA GLU A 59 -8.17 2.50 -9.13
C GLU A 59 -7.53 1.25 -8.48
N TRP A 60 -6.54 0.66 -9.15
CA TRP A 60 -5.91 -0.57 -8.66
C TRP A 60 -4.92 -0.33 -7.52
N SER A 61 -4.31 0.85 -7.49
CA SER A 61 -3.46 1.29 -6.37
C SER A 61 -4.30 1.51 -5.11
N TYR A 62 -5.45 2.16 -5.25
CA TYR A 62 -6.43 2.30 -4.17
C TYR A 62 -6.88 0.93 -3.66
N ARG A 63 -7.26 -0.01 -4.55
CA ARG A 63 -7.64 -1.38 -4.14
C ARG A 63 -6.54 -2.09 -3.34
N TRP A 64 -5.28 -1.92 -3.72
CA TRP A 64 -4.14 -2.50 -2.99
C TRP A 64 -4.02 -1.89 -1.57
N VAL A 65 -4.20 -0.57 -1.44
CA VAL A 65 -4.25 0.13 -0.16
C VAL A 65 -5.45 -0.33 0.69
N SER A 66 -6.64 -0.43 0.10
CA SER A 66 -7.87 -0.87 0.79
C SER A 66 -7.76 -2.27 1.40
N GLN A 67 -6.94 -3.16 0.83
CA GLN A 67 -6.66 -4.49 1.41
C GLN A 67 -5.81 -4.44 2.69
N ARG A 68 -5.15 -3.32 2.98
CA ARG A 68 -4.20 -3.12 4.09
C ARG A 68 -4.73 -2.21 5.19
N VAL A 69 -5.89 -1.61 4.98
CA VAL A 69 -6.54 -0.72 5.95
C VAL A 69 -7.84 -1.35 6.41
N THR A 70 -8.24 -1.03 7.64
CA THR A 70 -9.52 -1.51 8.16
C THR A 70 -10.65 -0.84 7.36
N PRO A 71 -11.62 -1.58 6.78
CA PRO A 71 -12.73 -0.95 6.07
C PRO A 71 -13.56 -0.03 6.99
N PRO A 72 -14.01 1.13 6.51
CA PRO A 72 -14.75 2.08 7.33
C PRO A 72 -16.12 1.57 7.78
N GLU A 73 -16.69 0.56 7.11
CA GLU A 73 -18.01 -0.03 7.40
C GLU A 73 -18.00 -1.02 8.57
N ARG A 74 -16.85 -1.24 9.22
CA ARG A 74 -16.75 -2.13 10.39
C ARG A 74 -17.64 -1.62 11.54
N GLN A 75 -18.45 -2.50 12.11
CA GLN A 75 -19.33 -2.18 13.24
C GLN A 75 -18.58 -1.56 14.44
N ASN A 76 -17.30 -1.91 14.63
CA ASN A 76 -16.44 -1.42 15.70
C ASN A 76 -15.44 -0.34 15.26
N ILE A 77 -15.67 0.35 14.13
CA ILE A 77 -14.71 1.32 13.58
C ILE A 77 -14.33 2.43 14.57
N GLY A 78 -15.27 2.93 15.38
CA GLY A 78 -14.99 3.95 16.39
C GLY A 78 -14.00 3.50 17.48
N GLN A 79 -14.03 2.22 17.87
CA GLN A 79 -13.06 1.65 18.81
C GLN A 79 -11.67 1.51 18.16
N ILE A 80 -11.64 1.12 16.89
CA ILE A 80 -10.40 0.98 16.10
C ILE A 80 -9.74 2.35 15.92
N LEU A 81 -10.51 3.39 15.60
CA LEU A 81 -10.02 4.77 15.50
C LEU A 81 -9.42 5.23 16.82
N LYS A 82 -10.12 5.03 17.94
CA LYS A 82 -9.62 5.38 19.28
C LYS A 82 -8.33 4.64 19.64
N ALA A 83 -8.24 3.34 19.34
CA ALA A 83 -7.03 2.55 19.57
C ALA A 83 -5.83 3.05 18.74
N ASN A 84 -6.09 3.60 17.55
CA ASN A 84 -5.08 4.17 16.66
C ASN A 84 -4.83 5.67 16.89
N GLN A 85 -5.46 6.28 17.91
CA GLN A 85 -5.38 7.72 18.21
C GLN A 85 -5.84 8.59 17.03
N MET A 86 -6.89 8.15 16.33
CA MET A 86 -7.50 8.86 15.21
C MET A 86 -8.87 9.39 15.60
N THR A 87 -9.18 10.63 15.19
CA THR A 87 -10.47 11.29 15.42
C THR A 87 -11.48 11.01 14.31
N GLU A 88 -10.98 10.83 13.09
CA GLU A 88 -11.76 10.53 11.91
C GLU A 88 -11.09 9.41 11.09
N TYR A 89 -11.88 8.78 10.22
CA TYR A 89 -11.36 7.73 9.35
C TYR A 89 -10.53 8.34 8.23
N ASP A 90 -9.26 7.96 8.19
CA ASP A 90 -8.33 8.30 7.13
C ASP A 90 -7.56 7.03 6.73
N ALA A 91 -7.81 6.55 5.51
CA ALA A 91 -7.18 5.35 5.00
C ALA A 91 -5.66 5.48 4.90
N PHE A 92 -5.15 6.67 4.54
CA PHE A 92 -3.72 6.91 4.44
C PHE A 92 -3.06 6.85 5.82
N GLN A 93 -3.66 7.47 6.82
CA GLN A 93 -3.17 7.41 8.21
C GLN A 93 -3.14 5.98 8.74
N PHE A 94 -4.18 5.18 8.48
CA PHE A 94 -4.17 3.75 8.82
C PHE A 94 -3.05 2.99 8.12
N LEU A 95 -2.87 3.25 6.82
CA LEU A 95 -1.83 2.61 6.03
C LEU A 95 -0.44 2.92 6.62
N VAL A 96 -0.15 4.18 6.94
CA VAL A 96 1.14 4.61 7.50
C VAL A 96 1.35 4.05 8.91
N LYS A 97 0.33 4.10 9.79
CA LYS A 97 0.42 3.60 11.17
C LYS A 97 0.70 2.09 11.23
N ASN A 98 0.15 1.33 10.29
CA ASN A 98 0.36 -0.12 10.21
C ASN A 98 1.52 -0.51 9.28
N GLU A 99 2.32 0.46 8.82
CA GLU A 99 3.40 0.25 7.85
C GLU A 99 2.94 -0.47 6.57
N GLY A 100 1.67 -0.35 6.19
CA GLY A 100 1.07 -1.04 5.05
C GLY A 100 1.07 -2.57 5.14
N ARG A 101 1.28 -3.13 6.34
CA ARG A 101 1.27 -4.57 6.59
C ARG A 101 -0.15 -5.13 6.53
N SER A 102 -0.27 -6.36 6.07
CA SER A 102 -1.55 -7.10 6.08
C SER A 102 -1.32 -8.59 6.32
N CYS A 103 -2.39 -9.33 6.62
CA CYS A 103 -2.32 -10.78 6.75
C CYS A 103 -2.29 -11.52 5.40
N GLN A 104 -2.29 -10.80 4.26
CA GLN A 104 -2.37 -11.41 2.92
C GLN A 104 -0.99 -11.63 2.29
N ASP A 105 0.01 -10.85 2.70
CA ASP A 105 1.38 -10.91 2.18
C ASP A 105 2.38 -10.25 3.14
N GLU A 106 3.66 -10.49 2.87
CA GLU A 106 4.79 -9.98 3.66
C GLU A 106 5.24 -8.57 3.22
N CYS A 107 4.38 -7.82 2.51
CA CYS A 107 4.73 -6.48 2.07
C CYS A 107 4.50 -5.44 3.18
N TYR A 108 5.35 -4.43 3.17
CA TYR A 108 5.24 -3.25 4.02
C TYR A 108 5.71 -2.02 3.25
N ILE A 109 5.39 -0.83 3.75
CA ILE A 109 5.82 0.43 3.17
C ILE A 109 6.84 1.13 4.07
N GLU A 110 7.82 1.77 3.45
CA GLU A 110 8.82 2.59 4.13
C GLU A 110 8.86 3.96 3.47
N LYS A 111 8.75 5.03 4.26
CA LYS A 111 8.80 6.39 3.71
C LYS A 111 10.17 6.62 3.07
N VAL A 112 10.19 7.12 1.84
CA VAL A 112 11.42 7.52 1.16
C VAL A 112 11.65 8.98 1.49
N GLU A 113 12.68 9.27 2.28
CA GLU A 113 13.15 10.65 2.46
C GLU A 113 13.83 11.11 1.16
N GLY A 114 13.48 12.33 0.73
CA GLY A 114 14.05 12.99 -0.43
C GLY A 114 15.24 13.85 -0.04
#